data_AF-A0A2H0B7E4-F1
#
_entry.id   AF-A0A2H0B7E4-F1
#
_cell.length_a   1.000
_cell.length_b   1.000
_cell.length_c   1.000
_cell.angle_alpha   90.00
_cell.angle_beta   90.00
_cell.angle_gamma   90.00
#
_symmetry.space_group_name_H-M   'P 1'
#
loop_
_entity.id
_entity.type
_entity.pdbx_description
1 polymer ?
#
loop_
_entity_poly.entity_id
_entity_poly.type
_entity_poly.pdbx_seq_one_letter_code
_entity_poly.pdbx_strand_id
1 'polypeptide(L)'
;MKELTSQQKINFGQNWNLVKNDLDKAFSDKLSQFNQGIEKKVYFDPTLPGIKPPQGHLHLVTQAIEDISDIFGHIGFTRARYPEIDWDYYAFEALNMPADHPARDEWETLFVDQQPDTKMGKVVLTPHTSNGQVREMLRVNSKPPIRMINIAKCYRRQQDISHAVMFHQFEGLVVDKGINISHLKGTMDYFVKSFYGPNRETR
;
A
#
# COMPACT_ATOMS: atom_id res chain seq x y z
N MET A 1 -30.04 -73.10 -29.72
CA MET A 1 -30.84 -73.85 -28.71
C MET A 1 -32.16 -74.43 -29.22
N LYS A 2 -32.76 -73.93 -30.32
CA LYS A 2 -34.09 -74.40 -30.78
C LYS A 2 -34.13 -75.87 -31.26
N GLU A 3 -32.99 -76.46 -31.64
CA GLU A 3 -32.91 -77.82 -32.20
C GLU A 3 -32.38 -78.91 -31.22
N LEU A 4 -32.15 -78.58 -29.94
CA LEU A 4 -31.58 -79.50 -28.95
C LEU A 4 -32.66 -80.14 -28.05
N THR A 5 -32.49 -81.42 -27.68
CA THR A 5 -33.35 -82.09 -26.69
C THR A 5 -33.19 -81.48 -25.29
N SER A 6 -34.15 -81.68 -24.39
CA SER A 6 -34.13 -81.07 -23.05
C SER A 6 -32.86 -81.40 -22.25
N GLN A 7 -32.35 -82.62 -22.34
CA GLN A 7 -31.12 -83.04 -21.67
C GLN A 7 -29.86 -82.40 -22.31
N GLN A 8 -29.84 -82.29 -23.65
CA GLN A 8 -28.73 -81.65 -24.37
C GLN A 8 -28.68 -80.13 -24.14
N LYS A 9 -29.83 -79.48 -23.95
CA LYS A 9 -29.93 -78.06 -23.61
C LYS A 9 -29.27 -77.71 -22.28
N ILE A 10 -29.37 -78.60 -21.28
CA ILE A 10 -28.75 -78.40 -19.96
C ILE A 10 -27.22 -78.38 -20.08
N ASN A 11 -26.63 -79.42 -20.67
CA ASN A 11 -25.18 -79.51 -20.86
C ASN A 11 -24.64 -78.40 -21.78
N PHE A 12 -25.38 -78.07 -22.85
CA PHE A 12 -25.01 -76.99 -23.76
C PHE A 12 -25.04 -75.62 -23.07
N GLY A 13 -26.05 -75.34 -22.24
CA GLY A 13 -26.15 -74.09 -21.48
C GLY A 13 -25.05 -73.93 -20.44
N GLN A 14 -24.67 -75.02 -19.75
CA GLN A 14 -23.54 -75.03 -18.82
C GLN A 14 -22.22 -74.73 -19.54
N ASN A 15 -21.93 -75.43 -20.64
CA ASN A 15 -20.72 -75.19 -21.43
C ASN A 15 -20.70 -73.79 -22.05
N TRP A 16 -21.84 -73.27 -22.51
CA TRP A 16 -21.95 -71.92 -23.05
C TRP A 16 -21.68 -70.84 -21.99
N ASN A 17 -22.20 -71.03 -20.77
CA ASN A 17 -21.93 -70.10 -19.67
C ASN A 17 -20.47 -70.13 -19.23
N LEU A 18 -19.82 -71.31 -19.24
CA LEU A 18 -18.39 -71.41 -18.99
C LEU A 18 -17.58 -70.62 -20.02
N VAL A 19 -17.82 -70.86 -21.32
CA VAL A 19 -17.14 -70.13 -22.41
C VAL A 19 -17.42 -68.62 -22.33
N LYS A 20 -18.66 -68.22 -22.06
CA LYS A 20 -19.02 -66.81 -21.89
C LYS A 20 -18.24 -66.18 -20.73
N ASN A 21 -18.22 -66.83 -19.57
CA ASN A 21 -17.53 -66.32 -18.40
C ASN A 21 -16.02 -66.25 -18.62
N ASP A 22 -15.43 -67.22 -19.31
CA ASP A 22 -14.01 -67.21 -19.66
C ASP A 22 -13.67 -66.06 -20.61
N LEU A 23 -14.53 -65.80 -21.60
CA LEU A 23 -14.37 -64.67 -22.52
C LEU A 23 -14.57 -63.32 -21.81
N ASP A 24 -15.58 -63.19 -20.96
CA ASP A 24 -15.84 -61.97 -20.18
C ASP A 24 -14.68 -61.69 -19.22
N LYS A 25 -14.13 -62.72 -18.59
CA LYS A 25 -12.95 -62.63 -17.73
C LYS A 25 -11.70 -62.24 -18.52
N ALA A 26 -11.41 -62.93 -19.61
CA ALA A 26 -10.25 -62.63 -20.45
C ALA A 26 -10.32 -61.20 -21.03
N PHE A 27 -11.52 -60.75 -21.40
CA PHE A 27 -11.76 -59.38 -21.86
C PHE A 27 -11.55 -58.38 -20.73
N SER A 28 -12.12 -58.61 -19.55
CA SER A 28 -11.95 -57.74 -18.39
C SER A 28 -10.48 -57.63 -17.95
N ASP A 29 -9.77 -58.75 -17.90
CA ASP A 29 -8.35 -58.81 -17.56
C ASP A 29 -7.51 -58.04 -18.58
N LYS A 30 -7.78 -58.19 -19.88
CA LYS A 30 -7.08 -57.44 -20.93
C LYS A 30 -7.43 -55.96 -20.92
N LEU A 31 -8.67 -55.59 -20.66
CA LEU A 31 -9.10 -54.20 -20.54
C LEU A 31 -8.43 -53.52 -19.34
N SER A 32 -8.30 -54.22 -18.21
CA SER A 32 -7.60 -53.72 -17.02
C SER A 32 -6.11 -53.52 -17.29
N GLN A 33 -5.46 -54.49 -17.95
CA GLN A 33 -4.06 -54.36 -18.38
C GLN A 33 -3.84 -53.19 -19.34
N PHE A 34 -4.77 -52.98 -20.28
CA PHE A 34 -4.70 -51.86 -21.22
C PHE A 34 -4.85 -50.51 -20.51
N ASN A 35 -5.79 -50.40 -19.57
CA ASN A 35 -6.00 -49.18 -18.80
C ASN A 35 -4.82 -48.86 -17.85
N GLN A 36 -4.15 -49.88 -17.29
CA GLN A 36 -2.95 -49.69 -16.47
C GLN A 36 -1.74 -49.18 -17.28
N GLY A 37 -1.69 -49.43 -18.59
CA GLY A 37 -0.58 -49.02 -19.46
C GLY A 37 -0.63 -47.57 -19.96
N ILE A 38 -1.70 -46.81 -19.67
CA ILE A 38 -1.94 -45.47 -20.26
C ILE A 38 -1.58 -44.33 -19.31
N GLU A 39 -1.21 -44.60 -18.05
CA GLU A 39 -0.56 -43.58 -17.23
C GLU A 39 0.88 -43.38 -17.70
N LYS A 40 1.05 -42.57 -18.76
CA LYS A 40 2.34 -41.90 -18.98
C LYS A 40 2.65 -41.22 -17.65
N LYS A 41 3.68 -41.69 -16.95
CA LYS A 41 4.29 -40.95 -15.85
C LYS A 41 4.73 -39.62 -16.43
N VAL A 42 3.85 -38.62 -16.36
CA VAL A 42 4.18 -37.26 -16.72
C VAL A 42 5.20 -36.84 -15.68
N TYR A 43 6.46 -36.71 -16.10
CA TYR A 43 7.48 -36.14 -15.26
C TYR A 43 7.06 -34.71 -14.96
N PHE A 44 6.56 -34.49 -13.74
CA PHE A 44 6.20 -33.19 -13.22
C PHE A 44 7.29 -32.78 -12.25
N ASP A 45 8.00 -31.72 -12.60
CA ASP A 45 8.97 -31.10 -11.70
C ASP A 45 8.25 -30.01 -10.87
N PRO A 46 8.00 -30.26 -9.57
CA PRO A 46 7.30 -29.31 -8.70
C PRO A 46 8.11 -28.04 -8.42
N THR A 47 9.39 -28.00 -8.80
CA THR A 47 10.24 -26.82 -8.63
C THR A 47 10.13 -25.84 -9.79
N LEU A 48 9.48 -26.23 -10.89
CA LEU A 48 9.30 -25.35 -12.03
C LEU A 48 8.44 -24.13 -11.64
N PRO A 49 8.91 -22.90 -11.96
CA PRO A 49 8.14 -21.72 -11.69
C PRO A 49 6.84 -21.76 -12.51
N GLY A 50 5.71 -21.73 -11.82
CA GLY A 50 4.41 -21.60 -12.45
C GLY A 50 4.21 -20.23 -13.08
N ILE A 51 3.18 -20.11 -13.92
CA ILE A 51 2.76 -18.82 -14.49
C ILE A 51 2.06 -18.03 -13.37
N LYS A 52 2.75 -17.01 -12.84
CA LYS A 52 2.21 -16.12 -11.80
C LYS A 52 1.47 -14.94 -12.45
N PRO A 53 0.40 -14.43 -11.80
CA PRO A 53 -0.16 -13.13 -12.20
C PRO A 53 0.88 -12.01 -11.99
N PRO A 54 0.78 -10.90 -12.73
CA PRO A 54 1.63 -9.74 -12.46
C PRO A 54 1.39 -9.23 -11.04
N GLN A 55 2.46 -9.05 -10.29
CA GLN A 55 2.42 -8.48 -8.95
C GLN A 55 2.67 -6.97 -9.03
N GLY A 56 1.81 -6.17 -8.40
CA GLY A 56 2.00 -4.73 -8.27
C GLY A 56 2.93 -4.36 -7.11
N HIS A 57 3.35 -3.10 -7.08
CA HIS A 57 4.14 -2.52 -6.00
C HIS A 57 3.59 -1.15 -5.60
N LEU A 58 3.76 -0.79 -4.32
CA LEU A 58 3.49 0.57 -3.87
C LEU A 58 4.57 1.52 -4.39
N HIS A 59 4.18 2.75 -4.69
CA HIS A 59 5.13 3.79 -5.03
C HIS A 59 6.08 4.05 -3.85
N LEU A 60 7.35 4.35 -4.10
CA LEU A 60 8.36 4.56 -3.05
C LEU A 60 7.96 5.64 -2.05
N VAL A 61 7.35 6.73 -2.55
CA VAL A 61 6.80 7.79 -1.69
C VAL A 61 5.68 7.27 -0.78
N THR A 62 4.83 6.36 -1.26
CA THR A 62 3.77 5.76 -0.43
C THR A 62 4.37 4.92 0.69
N GLN A 63 5.38 4.10 0.38
CA GLN A 63 6.11 3.30 1.38
C GLN A 63 6.76 4.21 2.43
N ALA A 64 7.45 5.27 2.00
CA ALA A 64 8.05 6.23 2.92
C ALA A 64 7.00 6.95 3.80
N ILE A 65 5.84 7.29 3.25
CA ILE A 65 4.73 7.89 4.01
C ILE A 65 4.22 6.93 5.08
N GLU A 66 4.07 5.64 4.75
CA GLU A 66 3.66 4.59 5.69
C GLU A 66 4.69 4.44 6.81
N ASP A 67 5.96 4.27 6.47
CA ASP A 67 7.07 4.14 7.43
C ASP A 67 7.15 5.35 8.38
N ILE A 68 7.11 6.58 7.83
CA ILE A 68 7.13 7.81 8.64
C ILE A 68 5.90 7.87 9.56
N SER A 69 4.71 7.54 9.04
CA SER A 69 3.48 7.55 9.84
C SER A 69 3.55 6.57 11.00
N ASP A 70 4.05 5.37 10.76
CA ASP A 70 4.18 4.32 11.76
C ASP A 70 5.21 4.69 12.84
N ILE A 71 6.39 5.18 12.45
CA ILE A 71 7.43 5.63 13.39
C ILE A 71 6.89 6.68 14.34
N PHE A 72 6.23 7.73 13.82
CA PHE A 72 5.66 8.78 14.65
C PHE A 72 4.45 8.29 15.46
N GLY A 73 3.68 7.33 14.94
CA GLY A 73 2.59 6.68 15.66
C GLY A 73 3.04 5.98 16.95
N HIS A 74 4.21 5.32 16.94
CA HIS A 74 4.78 4.66 18.12
C HIS A 74 5.10 5.62 19.27
N ILE A 75 5.33 6.90 18.98
CA ILE A 75 5.59 7.95 19.98
C ILE A 75 4.39 8.87 20.20
N GLY A 76 3.19 8.43 19.79
CA GLY A 76 1.92 9.07 20.13
C GLY A 76 1.54 10.29 19.28
N PHE A 77 2.12 10.42 18.09
CA PHE A 77 1.66 11.42 17.11
C PHE A 77 0.47 10.87 16.33
N THR A 78 -0.49 11.75 16.03
CA THR A 78 -1.62 11.42 15.16
C THR A 78 -1.41 12.01 13.77
N ARG A 79 -1.56 11.18 12.73
CA ARG A 79 -1.52 11.68 11.36
C ARG A 79 -2.80 12.48 11.04
N ALA A 80 -2.63 13.72 10.62
CA ALA A 80 -3.71 14.58 10.16
C ALA A 80 -3.44 15.04 8.72
N ARG A 81 -4.51 15.28 7.95
CA ARG A 81 -4.42 15.82 6.58
C ARG A 81 -5.27 17.06 6.46
N TYR A 82 -4.73 18.08 5.82
CA TYR A 82 -5.37 19.37 5.58
C TYR A 82 -5.37 19.71 4.08
N PRO A 83 -6.11 20.75 3.66
CA PRO A 83 -6.16 21.16 2.26
C PRO A 83 -4.78 21.48 1.68
N GLU A 84 -4.56 21.05 0.44
CA GLU A 84 -3.38 21.35 -0.39
C GLU A 84 -3.51 22.69 -1.14
N ILE A 85 -4.76 23.16 -1.27
CA ILE A 85 -5.11 24.48 -1.77
C ILE A 85 -5.69 25.23 -0.57
N ASP A 86 -5.08 26.34 -0.22
CA ASP A 86 -5.42 27.09 0.99
C ASP A 86 -5.35 28.60 0.76
N TRP A 87 -5.79 29.35 1.76
CA TRP A 87 -5.65 30.80 1.80
C TRP A 87 -4.24 31.19 2.23
N ASP A 88 -3.75 32.30 1.67
CA ASP A 88 -2.49 32.94 2.04
C ASP A 88 -2.34 33.10 3.56
N TYR A 89 -3.42 33.43 4.26
CA TYR A 89 -3.43 33.53 5.72
C TYR A 89 -2.92 32.24 6.41
N TYR A 90 -3.43 31.06 6.03
CA TYR A 90 -3.03 29.80 6.65
C TYR A 90 -1.63 29.35 6.22
N ALA A 91 -1.25 29.66 4.98
CA ALA A 91 0.07 29.32 4.44
C ALA A 91 1.16 30.28 4.92
N PHE A 92 0.85 31.52 5.31
CA PHE A 92 1.87 32.53 5.61
C PHE A 92 1.56 33.40 6.83
N GLU A 93 0.51 34.22 6.81
CA GLU A 93 0.31 35.24 7.85
C GLU A 93 0.17 34.63 9.25
N ALA A 94 -0.57 33.54 9.39
CA ALA A 94 -0.74 32.83 10.65
C ALA A 94 0.57 32.17 11.15
N LEU A 95 1.57 32.03 10.28
CA LEU A 95 2.92 31.55 10.57
C LEU A 95 3.91 32.69 10.78
N ASN A 96 3.41 33.90 11.07
CA ASN A 96 4.20 35.10 11.32
C ASN A 96 5.00 35.59 10.09
N MET A 97 4.47 35.36 8.88
CA MET A 97 5.00 35.90 7.63
C MET A 97 4.01 36.91 7.03
N PRO A 98 4.06 38.21 7.38
CA PRO A 98 3.21 39.24 6.77
C PRO A 98 3.48 39.41 5.26
N ALA A 99 2.62 40.12 4.54
CA ALA A 99 2.63 40.23 3.08
C ALA A 99 3.96 40.73 2.48
N ASP A 100 4.70 41.56 3.21
CA ASP A 100 5.99 42.14 2.83
C ASP A 100 7.20 41.35 3.37
N HIS A 101 6.97 40.18 3.99
CA HIS A 101 8.03 39.38 4.58
C HIS A 101 8.90 38.72 3.48
N PRO A 102 10.23 38.90 3.49
CA PRO A 102 11.11 38.41 2.42
C PRO A 102 11.09 36.88 2.25
N ALA A 103 10.86 36.13 3.33
CA ALA A 103 10.73 34.68 3.24
C ALA A 103 9.56 34.21 2.35
N ARG A 104 8.56 35.07 2.05
CA ARG A 104 7.46 34.70 1.13
C ARG A 104 7.96 34.49 -0.29
N ASP A 105 8.97 35.24 -0.71
CA ASP A 105 9.55 35.13 -2.06
C ASP A 105 10.36 33.83 -2.21
N GLU A 106 10.95 33.33 -1.12
CA GLU A 106 11.75 32.08 -1.12
C GLU A 106 10.92 30.83 -1.44
N TRP A 107 9.61 30.87 -1.22
CA TRP A 107 8.74 29.71 -1.41
C TRP A 107 8.28 29.51 -2.86
N GLU A 108 8.47 30.50 -3.75
CA GLU A 108 8.05 30.45 -5.15
C GLU A 108 6.62 29.94 -5.36
N THR A 109 5.71 30.49 -4.55
CA THR A 109 4.32 30.05 -4.41
C THR A 109 3.53 30.14 -5.72
N LEU A 110 2.73 29.10 -5.98
CA LEU A 110 1.73 29.12 -7.05
C LEU A 110 0.42 29.70 -6.53
N PHE A 111 -0.06 30.76 -7.19
CA PHE A 111 -1.33 31.43 -6.87
C PHE A 111 -2.44 30.93 -7.79
N VAL A 112 -3.64 30.75 -7.23
CA VAL A 112 -4.85 30.47 -8.01
C VAL A 112 -5.44 31.79 -8.48
N ASP A 113 -5.74 31.88 -9.78
CA ASP A 113 -6.38 33.05 -10.37
C ASP A 113 -7.85 33.12 -9.95
N GLN A 114 -8.09 33.77 -8.82
CA GLN A 114 -9.41 34.05 -8.28
C GLN A 114 -9.39 35.37 -7.50
N GLN A 115 -10.58 35.92 -7.26
CA GLN A 115 -10.70 37.11 -6.42
C GLN A 115 -10.18 36.82 -5.00
N PRO A 116 -9.26 37.64 -4.46
CA PRO A 116 -8.75 37.48 -3.11
C PRO A 116 -9.85 37.71 -2.07
N ASP A 117 -9.78 36.99 -0.95
CA ASP A 117 -10.58 37.30 0.21
C ASP A 117 -9.98 38.50 0.97
N THR A 118 -10.84 39.38 1.49
CA THR A 118 -10.42 40.59 2.21
C THR A 118 -9.67 40.33 3.51
N LYS A 119 -9.87 39.16 4.13
CA LYS A 119 -9.23 38.77 5.41
C LYS A 119 -8.20 37.67 5.22
N MET A 120 -8.46 36.73 4.31
CA MET A 120 -7.66 35.52 4.17
C MET A 120 -6.62 35.62 3.04
N GLY A 121 -6.72 36.64 2.19
CA GLY A 121 -5.80 36.90 1.10
C GLY A 121 -6.09 36.05 -0.15
N LYS A 122 -5.05 35.81 -0.95
CA LYS A 122 -5.14 35.01 -2.19
C LYS A 122 -5.26 33.52 -1.87
N VAL A 123 -5.78 32.74 -2.82
CA VAL A 123 -5.68 31.29 -2.75
C VAL A 123 -4.36 30.83 -3.36
N VAL A 124 -3.71 29.89 -2.68
CA VAL A 124 -2.40 29.36 -3.02
C VAL A 124 -2.43 27.84 -3.04
N LEU A 125 -1.63 27.23 -3.90
CA LEU A 125 -1.19 25.86 -3.66
C LEU A 125 -0.11 25.91 -2.58
N THR A 126 -0.27 25.13 -1.52
CA THR A 126 0.58 25.28 -0.33
C THR A 126 2.02 24.86 -0.62
N PRO A 127 3.04 25.72 -0.38
CA PRO A 127 4.44 25.40 -0.65
C PRO A 127 5.11 24.55 0.44
N HIS A 128 4.44 24.40 1.57
CA HIS A 128 4.83 23.59 2.74
C HIS A 128 3.56 23.13 3.47
N THR A 129 3.69 22.16 4.37
CA THR A 129 2.55 21.55 5.09
C THR A 129 2.18 22.26 6.39
N SER A 130 2.85 23.39 6.71
CA SER A 130 2.64 24.20 7.91
C SER A 130 1.23 24.78 8.07
N ASN A 131 0.48 24.95 6.97
CA ASN A 131 -0.93 25.33 7.04
C ASN A 131 -1.74 24.35 7.89
N GLY A 132 -1.36 23.07 7.86
CA GLY A 132 -1.94 22.03 8.68
C GLY A 132 -1.72 22.24 10.18
N GLN A 133 -0.59 22.83 10.58
CA GLN A 133 -0.31 23.12 11.99
C GLN A 133 -1.29 24.14 12.57
N VAL A 134 -1.52 25.24 11.84
CA VAL A 134 -2.48 26.29 12.22
C VAL A 134 -3.89 25.71 12.29
N ARG A 135 -4.29 24.98 11.25
CA ARG A 135 -5.61 24.34 11.20
C ARG A 135 -5.81 23.30 12.29
N GLU A 136 -4.76 22.57 12.66
CA GLU A 136 -4.84 21.61 13.76
C GLU A 136 -5.04 22.31 15.10
N MET A 137 -4.26 23.35 15.38
CA MET A 137 -4.45 24.15 16.59
C MET A 137 -5.88 24.70 16.65
N LEU A 138 -6.43 25.21 15.55
CA LEU A 138 -7.82 25.66 15.51
C LEU A 138 -8.82 24.53 15.73
N ARG A 139 -8.63 23.36 15.10
CA ARG A 139 -9.51 22.19 15.26
C ARG A 139 -9.64 21.77 16.72
N VAL A 140 -8.55 21.84 17.49
CA VAL A 140 -8.54 21.50 18.92
C VAL A 140 -8.77 22.70 19.85
N ASN A 141 -9.18 23.85 19.31
CA ASN A 141 -9.37 25.11 20.06
C ASN A 141 -8.13 25.55 20.86
N SER A 142 -6.94 25.30 20.30
CA SER A 142 -5.63 25.60 20.89
C SER A 142 -5.42 24.97 22.28
N LYS A 143 -6.12 23.87 22.58
CA LYS A 143 -6.00 23.16 23.86
C LYS A 143 -4.94 22.06 23.77
N PRO A 144 -3.83 22.16 24.53
CA PRO A 144 -2.87 21.07 24.65
C PRO A 144 -3.46 19.85 25.38
N PRO A 145 -2.93 18.63 25.16
CA PRO A 145 -1.79 18.32 24.30
C PRO A 145 -2.16 18.24 22.81
N ILE A 146 -1.27 18.76 21.95
CA ILE A 146 -1.31 18.61 20.50
C ILE A 146 -0.08 17.81 20.10
N ARG A 147 -0.27 16.67 19.41
CA ARG A 147 0.82 15.86 18.83
C ARG A 147 0.36 15.35 17.47
N MET A 148 0.75 16.04 16.41
CA MET A 148 0.31 15.73 15.06
C MET A 148 1.47 15.61 14.09
N ILE A 149 1.27 14.81 13.06
CA ILE A 149 2.10 14.79 11.85
C ILE A 149 1.22 15.01 10.63
N ASN A 150 1.60 15.95 9.76
CA ASN A 150 0.93 16.21 8.49
C ASN A 150 1.87 15.79 7.37
N ILE A 151 1.38 14.93 6.48
CA ILE A 151 2.13 14.49 5.31
C ILE A 151 1.24 14.72 4.09
N ALA A 152 1.61 15.70 3.27
CA ALA A 152 0.81 16.14 2.15
C ALA A 152 1.69 16.61 0.98
N LYS A 153 1.03 16.84 -0.15
CA LYS A 153 1.67 17.41 -1.33
C LYS A 153 1.91 18.89 -1.10
N CYS A 154 3.07 19.35 -1.54
CA CYS A 154 3.46 20.75 -1.58
C CYS A 154 3.83 21.15 -2.99
N TYR A 155 3.69 22.43 -3.28
CA TYR A 155 3.82 22.97 -4.62
C TYR A 155 4.71 24.20 -4.64
N ARG A 156 5.74 24.17 -5.47
CA ARG A 156 6.64 25.32 -5.69
C ARG A 156 6.94 25.43 -7.18
N ARG A 157 7.10 26.65 -7.69
CA ARG A 157 7.44 26.88 -9.10
C ARG A 157 8.94 26.60 -9.39
N GLN A 158 9.43 25.46 -8.92
CA GLN A 158 10.81 25.00 -9.04
C GLN A 158 10.85 23.74 -9.88
N GLN A 159 11.67 23.75 -10.94
CA GLN A 159 11.83 22.59 -11.81
C GLN A 159 13.28 22.51 -12.32
N ASP A 160 14.02 21.53 -11.80
CA ASP A 160 15.34 21.16 -12.27
C ASP A 160 15.61 19.67 -11.98
N ILE A 161 16.87 19.25 -12.01
CA ILE A 161 17.27 17.84 -11.80
C ILE A 161 16.91 17.34 -10.37
N SER A 162 16.93 18.24 -9.38
CA SER A 162 16.68 17.95 -7.97
C SER A 162 15.33 18.46 -7.46
N HIS A 163 14.66 19.34 -8.20
CA HIS A 163 13.41 19.97 -7.78
C HIS A 163 12.25 19.59 -8.70
N ALA A 164 11.17 19.14 -8.08
CA ALA A 164 9.89 18.90 -8.75
C ALA A 164 8.87 19.95 -8.30
N VAL A 165 8.01 20.38 -9.24
CA VAL A 165 6.96 21.38 -8.95
C VAL A 165 6.00 20.89 -7.87
N MET A 166 5.75 19.58 -7.83
CA MET A 166 4.98 18.92 -6.78
C MET A 166 5.85 17.86 -6.10
N PHE A 167 5.92 17.92 -4.78
CA PHE A 167 6.63 16.97 -3.94
C PHE A 167 5.82 16.68 -2.67
N HIS A 168 6.25 15.71 -1.87
CA HIS A 168 5.62 15.41 -0.59
C HIS A 168 6.51 15.90 0.54
N GLN A 169 5.91 16.59 1.50
CA GLN A 169 6.58 17.06 2.71
C GLN A 169 5.83 16.49 3.91
N PHE A 170 6.58 16.18 4.97
CA PHE A 170 6.01 15.88 6.27
C PHE A 170 6.47 16.92 7.28
N GLU A 171 5.58 17.28 8.19
CA GLU A 171 5.85 18.17 9.32
C GLU A 171 5.16 17.66 10.58
N GLY A 172 5.81 17.84 11.72
CA GLY A 172 5.27 17.50 13.03
C GLY A 172 5.04 18.74 13.88
N LEU A 173 3.97 18.73 14.68
CA LEU A 173 3.70 19.75 15.69
C LEU A 173 3.46 19.07 17.04
N VAL A 174 4.20 19.52 18.06
CA VAL A 174 3.96 19.15 19.46
C VAL A 174 3.78 20.41 20.30
N VAL A 175 2.63 20.53 20.95
CA VAL A 175 2.31 21.60 21.90
C VAL A 175 1.79 20.98 23.18
N ASP A 176 2.53 21.14 24.27
CA ASP A 176 2.15 20.67 25.60
C ASP A 176 2.93 21.43 26.68
N LYS A 177 2.51 21.30 27.94
CA LYS A 177 3.25 21.86 29.08
C LYS A 177 4.58 21.13 29.25
N GLY A 178 5.67 21.88 29.43
CA GLY A 178 7.00 21.33 29.70
C GLY A 178 7.76 20.84 28.46
N ILE A 179 7.19 21.01 27.25
CA ILE A 179 7.92 20.77 26.00
C ILE A 179 9.08 21.76 25.88
N ASN A 180 10.24 21.25 25.48
CA ASN A 180 11.48 22.00 25.37
C ASN A 180 12.36 21.39 24.25
N ILE A 181 13.50 22.03 23.99
CA ILE A 181 14.38 21.65 22.88
C ILE A 181 14.93 20.21 22.97
N SER A 182 15.11 19.67 24.17
CA SER A 182 15.59 18.29 24.35
C SER A 182 14.58 17.28 23.79
N HIS A 183 13.28 17.57 23.87
CA HIS A 183 12.25 16.73 23.27
C HIS A 183 12.31 16.76 21.75
N LEU A 184 12.55 17.92 21.13
CA LEU A 184 12.72 18.03 19.68
C LEU A 184 13.93 17.21 19.23
N LYS A 185 15.07 17.37 19.91
CA LYS A 185 16.30 16.61 19.59
C LYS A 185 16.08 15.11 19.73
N GLY A 186 15.46 14.66 20.81
CA GLY A 186 15.16 13.24 21.03
C GLY A 186 14.19 12.67 20.00
N THR A 187 13.17 13.43 19.62
CA THR A 187 12.20 13.02 18.59
C THR A 187 12.87 12.87 17.23
N MET A 188 13.75 13.81 16.85
CA MET A 188 14.48 13.74 15.58
C MET A 188 15.52 12.62 15.58
N ASP A 189 16.24 12.40 16.68
CA ASP A 189 17.16 11.26 16.85
C ASP A 189 16.44 9.92 16.72
N TYR A 190 15.29 9.78 17.39
CA TYR A 190 14.43 8.60 17.28
C TYR A 190 13.97 8.36 15.83
N PHE A 191 13.48 9.41 15.16
CA PHE A 191 13.05 9.32 13.76
C PHE A 191 14.20 8.87 12.84
N VAL A 192 15.36 9.54 12.92
CA VAL A 192 16.50 9.24 12.05
C VAL A 192 17.00 7.81 12.25
N LYS A 193 17.12 7.35 13.49
CA LYS A 193 17.54 5.97 13.78
C LYS A 193 16.50 4.93 13.33
N SER A 194 15.22 5.25 13.46
CA SER A 194 14.14 4.35 13.04
C SER A 194 14.04 4.24 11.51
N PHE A 195 14.16 5.37 10.80
CA PHE A 195 13.98 5.42 9.35
C PHE A 195 15.26 5.04 8.57
N TYR A 196 16.43 5.49 9.03
CA TYR A 196 17.70 5.30 8.31
C TYR A 196 18.63 4.23 8.92
N GLY A 197 18.21 3.62 10.05
CA GLY A 197 18.91 2.54 10.73
C GLY A 197 19.59 2.96 12.05
N PRO A 198 19.80 2.01 12.98
CA PRO A 198 20.18 2.30 14.37
C PRO A 198 21.56 2.93 14.55
N ASN A 199 22.46 2.77 13.57
CA ASN A 199 23.83 3.27 13.61
C ASN A 199 23.98 4.70 13.05
N ARG A 200 22.87 5.41 12.80
CA ARG A 200 22.89 6.76 12.24
C ARG A 200 23.14 7.80 13.33
N GLU A 201 24.01 8.75 13.02
CA GLU A 201 24.31 9.90 13.87
C GLU A 201 23.47 11.11 13.43
N THR A 202 22.70 11.67 14.36
CA THR A 202 22.10 12.99 14.20
C THR A 202 23.05 14.07 14.70
N ARG A 203 23.21 15.14 13.93
CA ARG A 203 24.04 16.31 14.28
C ARG A 203 23.16 17.51 14.59
#